data_AF-A0A8T4J897-F1
#
_entry.id   AF-A0A8T4J897-F1
#
_cell.length_a   1.000
_cell.length_b   1.000
_cell.length_c   1.000
_cell.angle_alpha   90.00
_cell.angle_beta   90.00
_cell.angle_gamma   90.00
#
_symmetry.space_group_name_H-M   'P 1'
#
loop_
_entity.id
_entity.type
_entity.pdbx_description
1 polymer ?
#
loop_
_entity_poly.entity_id
_entity_poly.type
_entity_poly.pdbx_seq_one_letter_code
_entity_poly.pdbx_strand_id
1 'polypeptide(L)'
;YHRKKLVDWLGFFNGRRLVPIIMAFVGTAMGVFFGLVWEPIGDGISTVGEWITGLGAVGAGLFGLINRALIPIGMHQFVNTVSWFQIGDFTNAAGEIVHGDLNRFFAGDPDAGMFMSGFFPIMMFGLPAAAIAIAHAARPERRKAVMGMMVSLALTSFVTGV
;
A
#
# COMPACT_ATOMS: atom_id res chain seq x y z
N TYR A 1 22.54 -23.28 -8.68
CA TYR A 1 23.46 -22.13 -8.61
C TYR A 1 24.72 -22.40 -7.78
N HIS A 2 24.63 -22.90 -6.54
CA HIS A 2 25.80 -23.17 -5.67
C HIS A 2 26.79 -24.27 -6.13
N ARG A 3 26.52 -24.96 -7.24
CA ARG A 3 27.33 -26.07 -7.77
C ARG A 3 27.86 -25.81 -9.18
N LYS A 4 27.74 -24.58 -9.71
CA LYS A 4 28.33 -24.21 -11.01
C LYS A 4 29.83 -23.98 -10.83
N LYS A 5 30.64 -24.67 -11.63
CA LYS A 5 32.09 -24.43 -11.77
C LYS A 5 32.32 -23.65 -13.05
N LEU A 6 32.68 -22.38 -12.91
CA LEU A 6 33.33 -21.62 -13.97
C LEU A 6 34.71 -22.23 -14.27
N VAL A 7 35.22 -21.94 -15.48
CA VAL A 7 36.58 -22.29 -15.92
C VAL A 7 37.61 -21.87 -14.87
N ASP A 8 38.71 -22.63 -14.75
CA ASP A 8 39.62 -22.56 -13.60
C ASP A 8 40.17 -21.15 -13.30
N TRP A 9 40.40 -20.32 -14.32
CA TRP A 9 40.84 -18.93 -14.16
C TRP A 9 39.76 -17.97 -13.64
N LEU A 10 38.47 -18.32 -13.76
CA LEU A 10 37.33 -17.63 -13.13
C LEU A 10 36.88 -18.33 -11.83
N GLY A 11 37.63 -19.33 -11.37
CA GLY A 11 37.29 -20.14 -10.19
C GLY A 11 37.04 -19.31 -8.92
N PHE A 12 37.70 -18.15 -8.81
CA PHE A 12 37.54 -17.20 -7.70
C PHE A 12 36.09 -16.71 -7.49
N PHE A 13 35.31 -16.62 -8.57
CA PHE A 13 33.93 -16.13 -8.54
C PHE A 13 32.90 -17.23 -8.28
N ASN A 14 33.29 -18.50 -8.20
CA ASN A 14 32.37 -19.61 -7.99
C ASN A 14 31.61 -19.52 -6.65
N GLY A 15 30.49 -20.24 -6.57
CA GLY A 15 29.68 -20.33 -5.35
C GLY A 15 28.89 -19.05 -5.07
N ARG A 16 28.98 -18.51 -3.86
CA ARG A 16 28.13 -17.38 -3.40
C ARG A 16 28.49 -16.04 -4.04
N ARG A 17 29.71 -15.88 -4.57
CA ARG A 17 30.19 -14.63 -5.19
C ARG A 17 29.64 -14.41 -6.61
N LEU A 18 29.31 -15.50 -7.30
CA LEU A 18 28.74 -15.46 -8.64
C LEU A 18 27.33 -14.84 -8.65
N VAL A 19 26.59 -15.00 -7.55
CA VAL A 19 25.19 -14.57 -7.46
C VAL A 19 25.09 -13.03 -7.56
N PRO A 20 25.79 -12.22 -6.74
CA PRO A 20 25.78 -10.76 -6.91
C PRO A 20 26.24 -10.29 -8.31
N ILE A 21 27.23 -10.94 -8.90
CA ILE A 21 27.76 -10.56 -10.22
C ILE A 21 26.69 -10.74 -11.31
N ILE A 22 26.03 -11.89 -11.34
CA ILE A 22 24.94 -12.13 -12.28
C ILE A 22 23.75 -11.21 -11.98
N MET A 23 23.42 -11.02 -10.70
CA MET A 23 22.34 -10.11 -10.31
C MET A 23 22.62 -8.66 -10.69
N ALA A 24 23.88 -8.22 -10.76
CA ALA A 24 24.22 -6.89 -11.26
C ALA A 24 23.82 -6.73 -12.73
N PHE A 25 24.21 -7.67 -13.61
CA PHE A 25 23.83 -7.64 -15.02
C PHE A 25 22.32 -7.81 -15.23
N VAL A 26 21.68 -8.74 -14.52
CA VAL A 26 20.23 -8.92 -14.56
C VAL A 26 19.52 -7.67 -14.07
N GLY A 27 19.97 -7.08 -12.97
CA GLY A 27 19.42 -5.85 -12.41
C GLY A 27 19.57 -4.66 -13.36
N THR A 28 20.72 -4.50 -14.02
CA THR A 28 20.90 -3.47 -15.06
C THR A 28 19.96 -3.70 -16.24
N ALA A 29 19.85 -4.93 -16.74
CA ALA A 29 18.94 -5.24 -17.84
C ALA A 29 17.47 -4.98 -17.48
N MET A 30 17.06 -5.40 -16.27
CA MET A 30 15.71 -5.12 -15.75
C MET A 30 15.49 -3.62 -15.56
N GLY A 31 16.47 -2.89 -15.03
CA GLY A 31 16.39 -1.44 -14.85
C GLY A 31 16.20 -0.68 -16.17
N VAL A 32 16.95 -1.06 -17.21
CA VAL A 32 16.76 -0.50 -18.56
C VAL A 32 15.38 -0.86 -19.11
N PHE A 33 14.97 -2.13 -18.98
CA PHE A 33 13.67 -2.58 -19.46
C PHE A 33 12.52 -1.81 -18.80
N PHE A 34 12.49 -1.75 -17.47
CA PHE A 34 11.46 -1.00 -16.76
C PHE A 34 11.58 0.50 -17.02
N GLY A 35 12.78 1.08 -17.09
CA GLY A 35 12.95 2.49 -17.43
C GLY A 35 12.34 2.87 -18.78
N LEU A 36 12.39 1.97 -19.78
CA LEU A 36 11.82 2.21 -21.11
C LEU A 36 10.33 1.87 -21.21
N VAL A 37 9.83 0.94 -20.40
CA VAL A 37 8.46 0.40 -20.50
C VAL A 37 7.52 0.99 -19.43
N TRP A 38 8.06 1.66 -18.41
CA TRP A 38 7.27 2.13 -17.27
C TRP A 38 6.33 3.29 -17.62
N GLU A 39 6.74 4.21 -18.49
CA GLU A 39 5.96 5.43 -18.78
C GLU A 39 4.51 5.13 -19.20
N PRO A 40 4.21 4.26 -20.19
CA PRO A 40 2.83 3.91 -20.52
C PRO A 40 2.03 3.28 -19.38
N ILE A 41 2.70 2.52 -18.49
CA ILE A 41 2.07 1.90 -17.32
C ILE A 41 1.73 2.97 -16.30
N GLY A 42 2.66 3.89 -16.05
CA GLY A 42 2.48 5.06 -15.19
C GLY A 42 1.31 5.92 -15.64
N ASP A 43 1.26 6.26 -16.93
CA ASP A 43 0.18 7.07 -17.51
C ASP A 43 -1.18 6.37 -17.38
N GLY A 44 -1.24 5.06 -17.60
CA GLY A 44 -2.44 4.27 -17.38
C GLY A 44 -2.91 4.31 -15.93
N ILE A 45 -1.99 4.21 -14.96
CA ILE A 45 -2.30 4.32 -13.53
C ILE A 45 -2.80 5.72 -13.18
N SER A 46 -2.12 6.77 -13.66
CA SER A 46 -2.50 8.17 -13.41
C SER A 46 -3.89 8.46 -13.98
N THR A 47 -4.16 8.04 -15.21
CA THR A 47 -5.48 8.21 -15.86
C THR A 47 -6.60 7.55 -15.06
N VAL A 48 -6.39 6.31 -14.61
CA VAL A 48 -7.37 5.61 -13.77
C VAL A 48 -7.52 6.30 -12.41
N GLY A 49 -6.43 6.81 -11.84
CA GLY A 49 -6.43 7.53 -10.58
C GLY A 49 -7.21 8.85 -10.63
N GLU A 50 -6.98 9.65 -11.66
CA GLU A 50 -7.73 10.88 -11.93
C GLU A 50 -9.20 10.59 -12.18
N TRP A 51 -9.51 9.54 -12.94
CA TRP A 51 -10.88 9.11 -13.17
C TRP A 51 -11.59 8.73 -11.86
N ILE A 52 -10.95 7.93 -10.99
CA ILE A 52 -11.51 7.58 -9.67
C ILE A 52 -11.71 8.84 -8.82
N THR A 53 -10.76 9.78 -8.85
CA THR A 53 -10.85 11.04 -8.09
C THR A 53 -12.01 11.90 -8.56
N GLY A 54 -12.24 11.99 -9.87
CA GLY A 54 -13.37 12.73 -10.46
C GLY A 54 -14.75 12.17 -10.09
N LEU A 55 -14.84 10.94 -9.59
CA LEU A 55 -16.09 10.33 -9.11
C LEU A 55 -16.48 10.75 -7.68
N GLY A 56 -15.65 11.53 -6.98
CA GLY A 56 -15.91 12.01 -5.63
C GLY A 56 -16.21 10.87 -4.65
N ALA A 57 -17.33 10.95 -3.93
CA ALA A 57 -17.70 9.95 -2.90
C ALA A 57 -17.82 8.51 -3.45
N VAL A 58 -18.27 8.35 -4.69
CA VAL A 58 -18.34 7.03 -5.36
C VAL A 58 -16.92 6.49 -5.61
N GLY A 59 -16.02 7.37 -6.04
CA GLY A 59 -14.61 7.07 -6.22
C GLY A 59 -13.92 6.63 -4.94
N ALA A 60 -14.15 7.35 -3.83
CA ALA A 60 -13.65 6.98 -2.51
C ALA A 60 -14.17 5.61 -2.04
N GLY A 61 -15.44 5.30 -2.32
CA GLY A 61 -16.01 3.97 -2.06
C GLY A 61 -15.35 2.86 -2.88
N LEU A 62 -15.13 3.11 -4.17
CA LEU A 62 -14.46 2.15 -5.07
C LEU A 62 -13.00 1.93 -4.66
N PHE A 63 -12.27 3.00 -4.34
CA PHE A 63 -10.93 2.94 -3.77
C PHE A 63 -10.93 2.10 -2.49
N GLY A 64 -11.86 2.34 -1.57
CA GLY A 64 -11.99 1.55 -0.35
C GLY A 64 -12.20 0.06 -0.63
N LEU A 65 -13.07 -0.28 -1.57
CA LEU A 65 -13.33 -1.67 -1.97
C LEU A 65 -12.07 -2.35 -2.53
N ILE A 66 -11.40 -1.70 -3.49
CA ILE A 66 -10.15 -2.21 -4.10
C ILE A 66 -9.07 -2.37 -3.02
N ASN A 67 -8.92 -1.37 -2.17
CA ASN A 67 -7.95 -1.37 -1.09
C ASN A 67 -8.17 -2.56 -0.15
N ARG A 68 -9.41 -2.79 0.30
CA ARG A 68 -9.74 -3.92 1.18
C ARG A 68 -9.57 -5.27 0.49
N ALA A 69 -9.94 -5.39 -0.79
CA ALA A 69 -9.78 -6.61 -1.57
C ALA A 69 -8.31 -7.03 -1.76
N LEU A 70 -7.39 -6.06 -1.78
CA LEU A 70 -5.95 -6.28 -1.98
C LEU A 70 -5.16 -6.47 -0.67
N ILE A 71 -5.81 -6.39 0.50
CA ILE A 71 -5.16 -6.67 1.79
C ILE A 71 -4.50 -8.06 1.84
N PRO A 72 -5.17 -9.16 1.45
CA PRO A 72 -4.64 -10.52 1.62
C PRO A 72 -3.33 -10.78 0.89
N ILE A 73 -3.04 -10.02 -0.17
CA ILE A 73 -1.81 -10.14 -0.97
C ILE A 73 -0.85 -8.96 -0.76
N GLY A 74 -1.13 -8.06 0.19
CA GLY A 74 -0.27 -6.91 0.50
C GLY A 74 -0.32 -5.75 -0.52
N MET A 75 -1.00 -5.91 -1.64
CA MET A 75 -1.04 -4.93 -2.73
C MET A 75 -1.84 -3.65 -2.41
N HIS A 76 -2.59 -3.62 -1.31
CA HIS A 76 -3.23 -2.41 -0.80
C HIS A 76 -2.24 -1.26 -0.54
N GLN A 77 -0.97 -1.59 -0.21
CA GLN A 77 0.07 -0.59 -0.01
C GLN A 77 0.43 0.15 -1.31
N PHE A 78 0.45 -0.55 -2.45
CA PHE A 78 0.64 0.08 -3.75
C PHE A 78 -0.48 1.08 -4.05
N VAL A 79 -1.73 0.68 -3.81
CA VAL A 79 -2.91 1.54 -4.03
C VAL A 79 -2.88 2.74 -3.09
N ASN A 80 -2.48 2.55 -1.82
CA ASN A 80 -2.25 3.65 -0.87
C ASN A 80 -1.17 4.60 -1.38
N THR A 81 -0.01 4.09 -1.80
CA THR A 81 1.10 4.93 -2.25
C THR A 81 0.70 5.81 -3.43
N VAL A 82 0.02 5.22 -4.42
CA VAL A 82 -0.44 5.97 -5.59
C VAL A 82 -1.49 7.02 -5.19
N SER A 83 -2.47 6.66 -4.36
CA SER A 83 -3.56 7.59 -4.00
C SER A 83 -3.12 8.70 -3.06
N TRP A 84 -2.26 8.39 -2.09
CA TRP A 84 -1.84 9.34 -1.06
C TRP A 84 -0.72 10.26 -1.54
N PHE A 85 0.12 9.82 -2.47
CA PHE A 85 1.32 10.57 -2.87
C PHE A 85 1.41 10.97 -4.34
N GLN A 86 0.62 10.37 -5.24
CA GLN A 86 0.76 10.62 -6.68
C GLN A 86 -0.50 11.17 -7.35
N ILE A 87 -1.70 10.75 -6.93
CA ILE A 87 -2.94 11.12 -7.62
C ILE A 87 -3.40 12.53 -7.26
N GLY A 88 -3.64 13.32 -8.31
CA GLY A 88 -4.23 14.64 -8.26
C GLY A 88 -3.23 15.73 -7.94
N ASP A 89 -3.50 16.92 -8.49
CA ASP A 89 -2.61 18.08 -8.45
C ASP A 89 -3.27 19.23 -7.71
N PHE A 90 -2.50 19.89 -6.84
CA PHE A 90 -2.92 21.12 -6.18
C PHE A 90 -1.77 22.13 -6.21
N THR A 91 -2.04 23.32 -6.74
CA THR A 91 -1.09 24.43 -6.66
C THR A 91 -1.32 25.18 -5.36
N ASN A 92 -0.34 25.16 -4.47
CA ASN A 92 -0.43 25.85 -3.18
C ASN A 92 -0.33 27.39 -3.36
N ALA A 93 -0.53 28.14 -2.26
CA ALA A 93 -0.45 29.59 -2.28
C ALA A 93 0.95 30.16 -2.65
N ALA A 94 1.99 29.33 -2.58
CA ALA A 94 3.36 29.68 -2.99
C ALA A 94 3.64 29.37 -4.49
N GLY A 95 2.68 28.79 -5.21
CA GLY A 95 2.82 28.42 -6.62
C GLY A 95 3.47 27.06 -6.86
N GLU A 96 3.68 26.25 -5.82
CA GLU A 96 4.24 24.90 -5.94
C GLU A 96 3.13 23.88 -6.19
N ILE A 97 3.38 22.94 -7.10
CA ILE A 97 2.48 21.84 -7.38
C ILE A 97 2.74 20.72 -6.36
N VAL A 98 1.67 20.32 -5.67
CA VAL A 98 1.67 19.26 -4.67
C VAL A 98 0.82 18.11 -5.19
N HIS A 99 1.36 16.89 -5.11
CA HIS A 99 0.72 15.68 -5.61
C HIS A 99 0.27 14.76 -4.47
N GLY A 100 -0.85 14.06 -4.71
CA GLY A 100 -1.36 13.04 -3.81
C GLY A 100 -2.27 13.56 -2.70
N ASP A 101 -3.30 12.78 -2.37
CA ASP A 101 -4.36 13.14 -1.43
C ASP A 101 -3.84 13.61 -0.07
N LEU A 102 -2.79 12.98 0.46
CA LEU A 102 -2.22 13.31 1.77
C LEU A 102 -1.49 14.66 1.75
N ASN A 103 -0.61 14.86 0.76
CA ASN A 103 0.17 16.09 0.68
C ASN A 103 -0.72 17.28 0.31
N ARG A 104 -1.70 17.08 -0.58
CA ARG A 104 -2.70 18.08 -0.93
C ARG A 104 -3.50 18.52 0.29
N PHE A 105 -3.94 17.57 1.13
CA PHE A 105 -4.61 17.86 2.39
C PHE A 105 -3.75 18.72 3.32
N PHE A 106 -2.46 18.39 3.49
CA PHE A 106 -1.55 19.21 4.30
C PHE A 106 -1.22 20.58 3.69
N ALA A 107 -1.30 20.71 2.36
CA ALA A 107 -1.15 21.97 1.66
C ALA A 107 -2.41 22.86 1.73
N GLY A 108 -3.50 22.37 2.32
CA GLY A 108 -4.74 23.12 2.54
C GLY A 108 -5.78 22.99 1.42
N ASP A 109 -5.67 21.97 0.58
CA ASP A 109 -6.69 21.66 -0.44
C ASP A 109 -8.00 21.19 0.21
N PRO A 110 -9.13 21.91 0.03
CA PRO A 110 -10.41 21.56 0.64
C PRO A 110 -11.04 20.28 0.07
N ASP A 111 -10.65 19.86 -1.13
CA ASP A 111 -11.19 18.67 -1.81
C ASP A 111 -10.34 17.40 -1.57
N ALA A 112 -9.25 17.53 -0.81
CA ALA A 112 -8.34 16.44 -0.47
C ALA A 112 -8.70 15.75 0.87
N GLY A 113 -8.14 14.56 1.08
CA GLY A 113 -8.32 13.72 2.27
C GLY A 113 -9.48 12.73 2.16
N MET A 114 -10.19 12.71 1.03
CA MET A 114 -11.35 11.83 0.84
C MET A 114 -10.95 10.35 0.84
N PHE A 115 -9.78 10.00 0.30
CA PHE A 115 -9.31 8.62 0.28
C PHE A 115 -8.79 8.15 1.64
N MET A 116 -8.51 9.07 2.57
CA MET A 116 -7.99 8.74 3.90
C MET A 116 -9.05 8.80 4.99
N SER A 117 -9.94 9.78 4.91
CA SER A 117 -10.97 10.05 5.92
C SER A 117 -11.82 8.82 6.27
N GLY A 118 -12.14 7.98 5.29
CA GLY A 118 -12.92 6.76 5.49
C GLY A 118 -12.25 5.69 6.37
N PHE A 119 -10.91 5.69 6.48
CA PHE A 119 -10.22 4.72 7.32
C PHE A 119 -10.37 5.00 8.81
N PHE A 120 -10.36 6.27 9.22
CA PHE A 120 -10.43 6.65 10.64
C PHE A 120 -11.64 6.05 11.37
N PRO A 121 -12.90 6.25 10.92
CA PRO A 121 -14.05 5.70 11.63
C PRO A 121 -14.08 4.16 11.60
N ILE A 122 -13.54 3.54 10.54
CA ILE A 122 -13.46 2.08 10.44
C ILE A 122 -12.46 1.52 11.46
N MET A 123 -11.26 2.10 11.56
CA MET A 123 -10.23 1.61 12.49
C MET A 123 -10.56 1.96 13.95
N MET A 124 -11.14 3.13 14.19
CA MET A 124 -11.47 3.59 15.54
C MET A 124 -12.76 3.01 16.09
N PHE A 125 -13.75 2.68 15.24
CA PHE A 125 -15.06 2.24 15.74
C PHE A 125 -15.56 0.98 15.07
N GLY A 126 -15.39 0.85 13.75
CA GLY A 126 -15.84 -0.32 12.99
C GLY A 126 -15.17 -1.62 13.43
N LEU A 127 -13.83 -1.68 13.42
CA LEU A 127 -13.07 -2.87 13.80
C LEU A 127 -13.16 -3.17 15.29
N PRO A 128 -13.10 -2.20 16.22
CA PRO A 128 -13.40 -2.43 17.63
C PRO A 128 -14.79 -3.01 17.87
N ALA A 129 -15.83 -2.49 17.19
CA ALA A 129 -17.17 -3.04 17.29
C ALA A 129 -17.24 -4.48 16.74
N ALA A 130 -16.57 -4.76 15.62
CA ALA A 130 -16.49 -6.11 15.05
C ALA A 130 -15.77 -7.08 16.01
N ALA A 131 -14.68 -6.65 16.63
CA ALA A 131 -13.93 -7.44 17.62
C ALA A 131 -14.80 -7.79 18.84
N ILE A 132 -15.58 -6.82 19.34
CA ILE A 132 -16.53 -7.04 20.43
C ILE A 132 -17.65 -8.00 20.01
N ALA A 133 -18.18 -7.87 18.78
CA ALA A 133 -19.20 -8.76 18.25
C ALA A 133 -18.69 -10.21 18.14
N ILE A 134 -17.46 -10.40 17.64
CA ILE A 134 -16.78 -11.70 17.60
C ILE A 134 -16.65 -12.29 19.00
N ALA A 135 -16.24 -11.48 19.98
CA ALA A 135 -16.14 -11.93 21.37
C ALA A 135 -17.49 -12.35 21.96
N HIS A 136 -18.59 -11.67 21.65
CA HIS A 136 -19.93 -12.03 22.11
C HIS A 136 -20.44 -13.32 21.45
N ALA A 137 -20.16 -13.51 20.16
CA ALA A 137 -20.53 -14.71 19.40
C ALA A 137 -19.68 -15.95 19.74
N ALA A 138 -18.58 -15.79 20.48
CA ALA A 138 -17.73 -16.90 20.89
C ALA A 138 -18.49 -17.90 21.78
N ARG A 139 -18.13 -19.19 21.62
CA ARG A 139 -18.65 -20.29 22.45
C ARG A 139 -18.44 -19.98 23.94
N PRO A 140 -19.40 -20.30 24.82
CA PRO A 140 -19.36 -19.92 26.24
C PRO A 140 -18.05 -20.32 26.94
N GLU A 141 -17.50 -21.49 26.62
CA GLU A 141 -16.31 -22.05 27.25
C GLU A 141 -15.03 -21.28 26.86
N ARG A 142 -15.04 -20.55 25.75
CA ARG A 142 -13.89 -19.79 25.23
C ARG A 142 -14.07 -18.28 25.32
N ARG A 143 -15.25 -17.79 25.65
CA ARG A 143 -15.61 -16.36 25.60
C ARG A 143 -14.65 -15.47 26.38
N LYS A 144 -14.20 -15.88 27.57
CA LYS A 144 -13.25 -15.10 28.38
C LYS A 144 -11.90 -14.93 27.68
N ALA A 145 -11.38 -16.00 27.08
CA ALA A 145 -10.11 -15.95 26.33
C ALA A 145 -10.25 -15.13 25.04
N VAL A 146 -11.34 -15.33 24.29
CA VAL A 146 -11.59 -14.58 23.05
C VAL A 146 -11.79 -13.09 23.34
N MET A 147 -12.53 -12.73 24.39
CA MET A 147 -12.71 -11.34 24.81
C MET A 147 -11.37 -10.65 25.09
N GLY A 148 -10.48 -11.29 25.85
CA GLY A 148 -9.15 -10.74 26.13
C GLY A 148 -8.34 -10.48 24.85
N MET A 149 -8.34 -11.42 23.90
CA MET A 149 -7.66 -11.25 22.61
C MET A 149 -8.28 -10.14 21.76
N MET A 150 -9.61 -10.13 21.63
CA MET A 150 -10.33 -9.16 20.80
C MET A 150 -10.20 -7.74 21.32
N VAL A 151 -10.19 -7.54 22.65
CA VAL A 151 -9.93 -6.22 23.25
C VAL A 151 -8.53 -5.71 22.89
N SER A 152 -7.51 -6.58 22.94
CA SER A 152 -6.15 -6.20 22.54
C SER A 152 -6.11 -5.79 21.07
N LEU A 153 -6.72 -6.56 20.17
CA LEU A 153 -6.75 -6.24 18.74
C LEU A 153 -7.53 -4.95 18.45
N ALA A 154 -8.67 -4.75 19.14
CA ALA A 154 -9.46 -3.54 19.04
C ALA A 154 -8.65 -2.30 19.45
N LEU A 155 -7.91 -2.39 20.55
CA LEU A 155 -7.05 -1.29 21.01
C LEU A 155 -5.92 -1.01 20.03
N THR A 156 -5.27 -2.05 19.49
CA THR A 156 -4.25 -1.89 18.45
C THR A 156 -4.82 -1.15 17.25
N SER A 157 -5.97 -1.57 16.75
CA SER A 157 -6.60 -0.91 15.59
C SER A 157 -7.00 0.55 15.88
N PHE A 158 -7.56 0.81 17.06
CA PHE A 158 -7.94 2.15 17.50
C PHE A 158 -6.76 3.13 17.55
N VAL A 159 -5.65 2.70 18.15
CA VAL A 159 -4.50 3.57 18.42
C VAL A 159 -3.59 3.70 17.19
N THR A 160 -3.42 2.62 16.44
CA THR A 160 -2.43 2.57 15.35
C THR A 160 -3.03 2.72 13.95
N GLY A 161 -4.33 2.45 13.79
CA GLY A 161 -4.98 2.44 12.48
C GLY A 161 -4.65 1.21 11.62
N VAL A 162 -4.10 0.15 12.24
CA VAL A 162 -3.70 -1.11 11.59
C VAL A 162 -4.72 -2.23 11.84
#